data_AF-A0A963VVM9-F1
#
_entry.id   AF-A0A963VVM9-F1
#
_cell.length_a   1.000
_cell.length_b   1.000
_cell.length_c   1.000
_cell.angle_alpha   90.00
_cell.angle_beta   90.00
_cell.angle_gamma   90.00
#
_symmetry.space_group_name_H-M   'P 1'
#
loop_
_entity.id
_entity.type
_entity.pdbx_description
1 polymer ?
#
loop_
_entity_poly.entity_id
_entity_poly.type
_entity_poly.pdbx_seq_one_letter_code
_entity_poly.pdbx_strand_id
1 'polypeptide(L)'
;MKAAKAKLRRLQRLERIRAIAKQSAALEAAQAEDTLARLLHLSAHTDRLATGYRIKPGPMDGASLQRISTFASALLDMSTTTTRDADHAKVHADTKQADLARAERRRAAVDDRARLAEQALEKRGQRHFSSERRRTGTGLE
;
A
#
# COMPACT_ATOMS: atom_id res chain seq x y z
N MET A 1 3.46 -39.53 1.57
CA MET A 1 4.32 -38.52 2.24
C MET A 1 5.00 -37.53 1.27
N LYS A 2 5.72 -37.99 0.24
CA LYS A 2 6.47 -37.10 -0.69
C LYS A 2 5.59 -36.04 -1.40
N ALA A 3 4.42 -36.42 -1.92
CA ALA A 3 3.51 -35.49 -2.61
C ALA A 3 2.97 -34.36 -1.72
N ALA A 4 2.62 -34.67 -0.46
CA ALA A 4 2.15 -33.67 0.50
C ALA A 4 3.27 -32.70 0.90
N LYS A 5 4.51 -33.20 1.10
CA LYS A 5 5.69 -32.36 1.32
C LYS A 5 6.01 -31.46 0.11
N ALA A 6 5.85 -31.96 -1.13
CA ALA A 6 6.04 -31.16 -2.33
C ALA A 6 4.99 -30.04 -2.46
N LYS A 7 3.72 -30.33 -2.13
CA LYS A 7 2.65 -29.32 -2.07
C LYS A 7 2.96 -28.22 -1.06
N LEU A 8 3.45 -28.57 0.13
CA LEU A 8 3.87 -27.60 1.16
C LEU A 8 4.99 -26.69 0.65
N ARG A 9 6.05 -27.25 0.06
CA ARG A 9 7.15 -26.45 -0.52
C ARG A 9 6.67 -25.47 -1.59
N ARG A 10 5.70 -25.89 -2.42
CA ARG A 10 5.08 -25.01 -3.42
C ARG A 10 4.31 -23.85 -2.76
N LEU A 11 3.58 -24.11 -1.67
CA LEU A 11 2.87 -23.08 -0.91
C LEU A 11 3.85 -22.09 -0.25
N GLN A 12 4.92 -22.58 0.36
CA GLN A 12 5.97 -21.73 0.96
C GLN A 12 6.65 -20.84 -0.09
N ARG A 13 6.94 -21.38 -1.29
CA ARG A 13 7.47 -20.58 -2.40
C ARG A 13 6.48 -19.50 -2.84
N LEU A 14 5.19 -19.84 -2.92
CA LEU A 14 4.15 -18.87 -3.27
C LEU A 14 4.00 -17.79 -2.20
N GLU A 15 4.08 -18.14 -0.92
CA GLU A 15 4.07 -17.19 0.20
C GLU A 15 5.21 -16.19 0.06
N ARG A 16 6.43 -16.65 -0.22
CA ARG A 16 7.59 -15.77 -0.46
C ARG A 16 7.37 -14.81 -1.62
N ILE A 17 6.83 -15.29 -2.75
CA ILE A 17 6.51 -14.44 -3.90
C ILE A 17 5.44 -13.40 -3.52
N ARG A 18 4.43 -13.79 -2.75
CA ARG A 18 3.37 -12.87 -2.26
C ARG A 18 3.90 -11.87 -1.24
N ALA A 19 4.89 -12.24 -0.42
CA ALA A 19 5.55 -11.33 0.50
C ALA A 19 6.31 -10.24 -0.26
N ILE A 20 7.06 -10.60 -1.30
CA ILE A 20 7.74 -9.63 -2.18
C ILE A 20 6.70 -8.72 -2.85
N ALA A 21 5.64 -9.29 -3.42
CA ALA A 21 4.58 -8.49 -4.05
C ALA A 21 3.89 -7.52 -3.08
N LYS A 22 3.66 -7.94 -1.81
CA LYS A 22 3.18 -7.05 -0.75
C LYS A 22 4.17 -5.92 -0.50
N GLN A 23 5.47 -6.23 -0.38
CA GLN A 23 6.50 -5.22 -0.12
C GLN A 23 6.59 -4.20 -1.25
N SER A 24 6.54 -4.63 -2.51
CA SER A 24 6.49 -3.72 -3.66
C SER A 24 5.25 -2.84 -3.63
N ALA A 25 4.06 -3.41 -3.38
CA ALA A 25 2.82 -2.64 -3.27
C ALA A 25 2.86 -1.63 -2.10
N ALA A 26 3.52 -1.97 -0.99
CA ALA A 26 3.68 -1.08 0.15
C ALA A 26 4.61 0.11 -0.18
N LEU A 27 5.69 -0.14 -0.92
CA LEU A 27 6.60 0.91 -1.38
C LEU A 27 5.89 1.85 -2.36
N GLU A 28 5.14 1.31 -3.33
CA GLU A 28 4.37 2.12 -4.28
C GLU A 28 3.29 2.96 -3.58
N ALA A 29 2.59 2.40 -2.59
CA ALA A 29 1.63 3.15 -1.79
C ALA A 29 2.31 4.28 -1.01
N ALA A 30 3.44 4.01 -0.35
CA ALA A 30 4.19 5.04 0.38
C ALA A 30 4.68 6.18 -0.52
N GLN A 31 5.13 5.86 -1.75
CA GLN A 31 5.54 6.87 -2.73
C GLN A 31 4.36 7.73 -3.20
N ALA A 32 3.19 7.12 -3.41
CA ALA A 32 1.98 7.86 -3.79
C ALA A 32 1.51 8.80 -2.65
N GLU A 33 1.56 8.34 -1.40
CA GLU A 33 1.26 9.16 -0.22
C GLU A 33 2.25 10.33 -0.06
N ASP A 34 3.54 10.10 -0.24
CA ASP A 34 4.54 11.18 -0.19
C ASP A 34 4.28 12.24 -1.27
N THR A 35 3.92 11.79 -2.48
CA THR A 35 3.56 12.68 -3.60
C THR A 35 2.31 13.50 -3.26
N LEU A 36 1.27 12.87 -2.72
CA LEU A 36 0.05 13.54 -2.26
C LEU A 36 0.38 14.58 -1.19
N ALA A 37 1.17 14.22 -0.19
CA ALA A 37 1.56 15.13 0.90
C ALA A 37 2.30 16.37 0.37
N ARG A 38 3.22 16.19 -0.59
CA ARG A 38 3.93 17.30 -1.25
C ARG A 38 2.98 18.21 -2.01
N LEU A 39 2.02 17.66 -2.77
CA LEU A 39 1.07 18.45 -3.55
C LEU A 39 0.06 19.19 -2.67
N LEU A 40 -0.41 18.57 -1.58
CA LEU A 40 -1.25 19.24 -0.59
C LEU A 40 -0.50 20.40 0.08
N HIS A 41 0.78 20.20 0.43
CA HIS A 41 1.61 21.28 0.96
C HIS A 41 1.80 22.42 -0.04
N LEU A 42 2.05 22.09 -1.32
CA LEU A 42 2.21 23.08 -2.38
C LEU A 42 0.91 23.86 -2.62
N SER A 43 -0.23 23.18 -2.70
CA SER A 43 -1.56 23.81 -2.85
C SER A 43 -1.87 24.76 -1.69
N ALA A 44 -1.65 24.33 -0.44
CA ALA A 44 -1.86 25.19 0.71
C ALA A 44 -0.92 26.41 0.72
N HIS A 45 0.31 26.25 0.21
CA HIS A 45 1.27 27.35 0.08
C HIS A 45 0.84 28.36 -0.99
N THR A 46 0.44 27.89 -2.17
CA THR A 46 0.01 28.77 -3.28
C THR A 46 -1.29 29.51 -2.94
N ASP A 47 -2.22 28.88 -2.23
CA ASP A 47 -3.45 29.52 -1.74
C ASP A 47 -3.17 30.68 -0.77
N ARG A 48 -2.21 30.49 0.15
CA ARG A 48 -1.78 31.55 1.09
C ARG A 48 -1.14 32.71 0.34
N LEU A 49 -0.29 32.44 -0.64
CA LEU A 49 0.31 33.48 -1.48
C LEU A 49 -0.75 34.25 -2.25
N ALA A 50 -1.65 33.56 -2.96
CA ALA A 50 -2.72 34.19 -3.73
C ALA A 50 -3.60 35.10 -2.86
N THR A 51 -3.94 34.65 -1.65
CA THR A 51 -4.71 35.43 -0.67
C THR A 51 -3.93 36.66 -0.18
N GLY A 52 -2.64 36.52 0.09
CA GLY A 52 -1.78 37.62 0.54
C GLY A 52 -1.67 38.77 -0.48
N TYR A 53 -1.63 38.44 -1.78
CA TYR A 53 -1.57 39.45 -2.84
C TYR A 53 -2.90 40.19 -3.07
N ARG A 54 -4.04 39.63 -2.63
CA ARG A 54 -5.35 40.32 -2.67
C ARG A 54 -5.50 41.42 -1.62
N ILE A 55 -4.72 41.39 -0.53
CA ILE A 55 -4.93 42.23 0.68
C ILE A 55 -3.88 43.34 0.78
N LYS A 56 -3.35 43.90 -0.31
CA LYS A 56 -2.33 44.98 -0.22
C LYS A 56 -2.91 46.38 -0.52
N PRO A 57 -3.55 47.05 0.44
CA PRO A 57 -3.93 48.45 0.29
C PRO A 57 -2.72 49.36 0.51
N GLY A 58 -2.54 50.31 -0.40
CA GLY A 58 -1.54 51.38 -0.32
C GLY A 58 -1.64 52.29 -1.55
N PRO A 59 -1.09 53.52 -1.50
CA PRO A 59 -0.99 54.37 -2.67
C PRO A 59 -0.10 53.68 -3.71
N MET A 60 -0.68 53.27 -4.83
CA MET A 60 0.01 52.61 -5.94
C MET A 60 -0.29 53.35 -7.24
N ASP A 61 0.72 53.47 -8.10
CA ASP A 61 0.53 53.94 -9.46
C ASP A 61 -0.18 52.88 -10.33
N GLY A 62 -0.74 53.30 -11.46
CA GLY A 62 -1.49 52.40 -12.35
C GLY A 62 -0.65 51.23 -12.89
N ALA A 63 0.64 51.46 -13.14
CA ALA A 63 1.56 50.42 -13.61
C ALA A 63 1.81 49.34 -12.54
N SER A 64 1.92 49.72 -11.26
CA SER A 64 2.05 48.77 -10.15
C SER A 64 0.76 47.99 -9.93
N LEU A 65 -0.40 48.62 -10.06
CA LEU A 65 -1.69 47.94 -9.99
C LEU A 65 -1.83 46.88 -11.09
N GLN A 66 -1.46 47.20 -12.33
CA GLN A 66 -1.52 46.23 -13.43
C GLN A 66 -0.59 45.04 -13.19
N ARG A 67 0.65 45.27 -12.75
CA ARG A 67 1.60 44.18 -12.41
C ARG A 67 1.07 43.27 -11.31
N ILE A 68 0.52 43.85 -10.24
CA ILE A 68 -0.04 43.08 -9.12
C ILE A 68 -1.26 42.28 -9.57
N SER A 69 -2.13 42.86 -10.40
CA SER A 69 -3.29 42.15 -10.95
C SER A 69 -2.86 40.96 -11.80
N THR A 70 -1.92 41.13 -12.74
CA THR A 70 -1.42 40.02 -13.57
C THR A 70 -0.80 38.92 -12.73
N PHE A 71 0.00 39.30 -11.72
CA PHE A 71 0.64 38.35 -10.82
C PHE A 71 -0.38 37.59 -9.94
N ALA A 72 -1.38 38.28 -9.40
CA ALA A 72 -2.45 37.66 -8.61
C ALA A 72 -3.28 36.68 -9.44
N SER A 73 -3.57 37.00 -10.71
CA SER A 73 -4.22 36.08 -11.64
C SER A 73 -3.37 34.84 -11.90
N ALA A 74 -2.07 35.01 -12.17
CA ALA A 74 -1.16 33.89 -12.37
C ALA A 74 -1.06 32.98 -11.13
N LEU A 75 -1.04 33.56 -9.92
CA LEU A 75 -1.08 32.78 -8.67
C LEU A 75 -2.38 32.02 -8.49
N LEU A 76 -3.52 32.60 -8.88
CA LEU A 76 -4.81 31.93 -8.83
C LEU A 76 -4.85 30.73 -9.79
N ASP A 77 -4.37 30.91 -11.02
CA ASP A 77 -4.27 29.82 -12.01
C ASP A 77 -3.36 28.70 -11.49
N MET A 78 -2.23 29.04 -10.88
CA MET A 78 -1.32 28.07 -10.27
C MET A 78 -1.95 27.33 -9.08
N SER A 79 -2.71 28.04 -8.23
CA SER A 79 -3.48 27.45 -7.12
C SER A 79 -4.52 26.45 -7.63
N THR A 80 -5.31 26.82 -8.65
CA THR A 80 -6.34 25.92 -9.22
C THR A 80 -5.72 24.68 -9.86
N THR A 81 -4.58 24.84 -10.54
CA THR A 81 -3.85 23.73 -11.15
C THR A 81 -3.28 22.79 -10.09
N THR A 82 -2.59 23.33 -9.08
CA THR A 82 -2.00 22.54 -7.99
C THR A 82 -3.07 21.80 -7.18
N THR A 83 -4.24 22.42 -6.98
CA THR A 83 -5.38 21.77 -6.31
C THR A 83 -5.88 20.58 -7.12
N ARG A 84 -6.04 20.74 -8.44
CA ARG A 84 -6.41 19.63 -9.33
C ARG A 84 -5.35 18.52 -9.30
N ASP A 85 -4.07 18.86 -9.30
CA ASP A 85 -2.99 17.89 -9.20
C ASP A 85 -3.02 17.13 -7.86
N ALA A 86 -3.31 17.81 -6.76
CA ALA A 86 -3.49 17.20 -5.45
C ALA A 86 -4.69 16.23 -5.43
N ASP A 87 -5.81 16.59 -6.06
CA ASP A 87 -6.98 15.71 -6.20
C ASP A 87 -6.64 14.45 -7.03
N HIS A 88 -5.92 14.61 -8.14
CA HIS A 88 -5.45 13.47 -8.94
C HIS A 88 -4.49 12.58 -8.15
N ALA A 89 -3.54 13.18 -7.42
CA ALA A 89 -2.62 12.45 -6.57
C ALA A 89 -3.34 11.69 -5.45
N LYS A 90 -4.43 12.26 -4.91
CA LYS A 90 -5.26 11.59 -3.90
C LYS A 90 -5.91 10.34 -4.45
N VAL A 91 -6.55 10.44 -5.61
CA VAL A 91 -7.16 9.27 -6.29
C VAL A 91 -6.09 8.20 -6.57
N HIS A 92 -4.88 8.62 -6.96
CA HIS A 92 -3.77 7.71 -7.19
C HIS A 92 -3.32 7.01 -5.89
N ALA A 93 -3.13 7.76 -4.80
CA ALA A 93 -2.76 7.23 -3.49
C ALA A 93 -3.82 6.24 -2.97
N ASP A 94 -5.10 6.59 -3.04
CA ASP A 94 -6.22 5.72 -2.66
C ASP A 94 -6.21 4.40 -3.45
N THR A 95 -5.91 4.48 -4.76
CA THR A 95 -5.79 3.29 -5.62
C THR A 95 -4.64 2.40 -5.17
N LYS A 96 -3.47 2.98 -4.87
CA LYS A 96 -2.30 2.22 -4.40
C LYS A 96 -2.52 1.63 -3.01
N GLN A 97 -3.20 2.31 -2.10
CA GLN A 97 -3.61 1.75 -0.82
C GLN A 97 -4.55 0.54 -1.01
N ALA A 98 -5.53 0.65 -1.92
CA ALA A 98 -6.44 -0.46 -2.22
C ALA A 98 -5.69 -1.68 -2.80
N ASP A 99 -4.69 -1.45 -3.64
CA ASP A 99 -3.83 -2.51 -4.19
C ASP A 99 -2.96 -3.16 -3.11
N LEU A 100 -2.40 -2.39 -2.19
CA LEU A 100 -1.71 -2.91 -1.01
C LEU A 100 -2.64 -3.81 -0.17
N ALA A 101 -3.84 -3.34 0.15
CA ALA A 101 -4.82 -4.14 0.90
C ALA A 101 -5.22 -5.43 0.16
N ARG A 102 -5.29 -5.41 -1.18
CA ARG A 102 -5.50 -6.62 -1.99
C ARG A 102 -4.29 -7.56 -1.93
N ALA A 103 -3.06 -7.04 -1.99
CA ALA A 103 -1.84 -7.82 -1.89
C ALA A 103 -1.71 -8.50 -0.52
N GLU A 104 -2.04 -7.79 0.55
CA GLU A 104 -2.06 -8.31 1.92
C GLU A 104 -3.05 -9.46 2.09
N ARG A 105 -4.30 -9.29 1.63
CA ARG A 105 -5.31 -10.36 1.66
C ARG A 105 -4.87 -11.59 0.88
N ARG A 106 -4.25 -11.40 -0.29
CA ARG A 106 -3.71 -12.51 -1.10
C ARG A 106 -2.57 -13.23 -0.40
N ARG A 107 -1.69 -12.51 0.32
CA ARG A 107 -0.62 -13.11 1.11
C ARG A 107 -1.20 -13.92 2.27
N ALA A 108 -2.11 -13.32 3.05
CA ALA A 108 -2.75 -13.99 4.18
C ALA A 108 -3.44 -15.30 3.77
N ALA A 109 -4.18 -15.29 2.66
CA ALA A 109 -4.83 -16.50 2.15
C ALA A 109 -3.86 -17.64 1.76
N VAL A 110 -2.63 -17.32 1.33
CA VAL A 110 -1.60 -18.33 1.02
C VAL A 110 -0.93 -18.84 2.30
N ASP A 111 -0.64 -17.93 3.24
CA ASP A 111 -0.09 -18.25 4.55
C ASP A 111 -1.02 -19.20 5.33
N ASP A 112 -2.31 -18.88 5.42
CA ASP A 112 -3.31 -19.74 6.06
C ASP A 112 -3.34 -21.15 5.45
N ARG A 113 -3.28 -21.25 4.12
CA ARG A 113 -3.22 -22.54 3.40
C ARG A 113 -1.93 -23.30 3.71
N ALA A 114 -0.80 -22.61 3.83
CA ALA A 114 0.48 -23.21 4.19
C ALA A 114 0.43 -23.78 5.62
N ARG A 115 -0.05 -22.99 6.59
CA ARG A 115 -0.22 -23.41 7.99
C ARG A 115 -1.14 -24.63 8.13
N LEU A 116 -2.29 -24.62 7.44
CA LEU A 116 -3.19 -25.78 7.44
C LEU A 116 -2.56 -27.04 6.84
N ALA A 117 -1.74 -26.88 5.79
CA ALA A 117 -1.03 -28.00 5.18
C ALA A 117 0.07 -28.57 6.10
N GLU A 118 0.76 -27.70 6.84
CA GLU A 118 1.76 -28.05 7.85
C GLU A 118 1.12 -28.86 9.00
N GLN A 119 0.06 -28.33 9.61
CA GLN A 119 -0.68 -29.02 10.67
C GLN A 119 -1.24 -30.37 10.21
N ALA A 120 -1.73 -30.48 8.97
CA ALA A 120 -2.23 -31.74 8.43
C ALA A 120 -1.12 -32.78 8.24
N LEU A 121 0.10 -32.35 7.89
CA LEU A 121 1.27 -33.21 7.77
C LEU A 121 1.75 -33.70 9.15
N GLU A 122 1.78 -32.81 10.14
CA GLU A 122 2.12 -33.15 11.53
C GLU A 122 1.15 -34.17 12.12
N LYS A 123 -0.16 -33.92 12.02
CA LYS A 123 -1.21 -34.85 12.49
C LYS A 123 -1.11 -36.22 11.80
N ARG A 124 -0.77 -36.26 10.50
CA ARG A 124 -0.54 -37.52 9.79
C ARG A 124 0.74 -38.23 10.26
N GLY A 125 1.81 -37.50 10.51
CA GLY A 125 3.05 -38.06 11.07
C GLY A 125 2.85 -38.68 12.45
N GLN A 126 2.13 -37.99 13.34
CA GLN A 126 1.78 -38.51 14.67
C GLN A 126 0.93 -39.78 14.60
N ARG A 127 -0.06 -39.82 13.68
CA ARG A 127 -0.89 -41.03 13.45
C ARG A 127 -0.06 -42.24 13.01
N HIS A 128 0.87 -42.08 12.07
CA HIS A 128 1.72 -43.17 11.61
C HIS A 128 2.61 -43.74 12.72
N PHE A 129 3.23 -42.88 13.52
CA PHE A 129 4.07 -43.31 14.65
C PHE A 129 3.27 -44.08 15.72
N SER A 130 2.03 -43.68 15.98
CA SER A 130 1.15 -44.39 16.92
C SER A 130 0.66 -45.75 16.40
N SER A 131 0.50 -45.92 15.08
CA SER A 131 0.11 -47.19 14.48
C SER A 131 1.24 -48.23 14.44
N GLU A 132 2.49 -47.79 14.28
CA GLU A 132 3.65 -48.69 14.32
C GLU A 132 3.87 -49.27 15.72
N ARG A 133 3.68 -48.48 16.78
CA ARG A 133 3.77 -48.97 18.16
C ARG A 133 2.71 -50.01 18.53
N ARG A 134 1.51 -49.96 17.95
CA ARG A 134 0.46 -50.97 18.22
C ARG A 134 0.70 -52.29 17.52
N ARG A 135 1.44 -52.30 16.41
CA ARG A 135 1.69 -53.53 15.64
C ARG A 135 2.73 -54.45 16.29
N THR A 136 3.51 -53.93 17.24
CA THR A 136 4.49 -54.69 18.04
C THR A 136 3.99 -55.09 19.43
N GLY A 137 2.72 -54.85 19.75
CA GLY A 137 2.14 -55.14 21.06
C GLY A 137 0.81 -55.85 20.93
N THR A 138 0.85 -57.18 20.84
CA THR A 138 0.11 -58.18 21.64
C THR A 138 0.28 -59.53 20.95
N GLY A 139 1.31 -60.26 21.38
CA GLY A 139 1.56 -61.68 21.08
C GLY A 139 1.87 -62.43 22.37
N LEU A 140 1.06 -62.19 23.39
CA LEU A 140 1.03 -62.95 24.64
C LEU A 140 -0.44 -63.09 25.03
N GLU A 141 -1.05 -64.16 24.53
CA GLU A 141 -1.96 -65.10 25.21
C GLU A 141 -2.40 -66.16 24.19
#